data_AF-A0A343TKC5-F1
#
_entry.id   AF-A0A343TKC5-F1
#
_cell.length_a   1.000
_cell.length_b   1.000
_cell.length_c   1.000
_cell.angle_alpha   90.00
_cell.angle_beta   90.00
_cell.angle_gamma   90.00
#
_symmetry.space_group_name_H-M   'P 1'
#
loop_
_entity.id
_entity.type
_entity.pdbx_description
1 polymer ?
#
loop_
_entity_poly.entity_id
_entity_poly.type
_entity_poly.pdbx_seq_one_letter_code
_entity_poly.pdbx_strand_id
1 'polypeptide(L)'
;MDIEGGYRRENTLRRTDPSGDMITVVGGGIAGLAAAYRLQEHGFDVRVYEAADEVGGLAALYDTAGDPIERYYHHLSKSEETIVELAEELGVDDRLEWSIGKNAYYVDGVVHPLDTATQIAAYPHLSLYDKFRLGMLTLGVDVRGGRPRFDSYDDLTEYEDVPVREFVEEHTTRGVYERFFDPLLDAKFGDRKEDVSAAWLLGRIRFRGERDLRRGEILGYFDGSFGVLIDALVDGVGRDRITTGARVVDVGFSTAGGESAADRGVETVTVEAGSGTETHETDGVVVAAMPNVLEALTGYECDIDFQGAVCAVVTMDRQLLDTYWLNIAEEAPFGALIEHTNFVPPDRYGGQHLLYVASYVQSSDDWRWQADDATLEERWLDGIAELFPSFSREHVASVRISRNPRAAPVYERGYLETVIPYHLHEAVGDGVYYAGMASRAQYPERSLNGGIVAGFECADRIADGE
;
A
#
# COMPACT_ATOMS: atom_id res chain seq x y z
N MET A 1 0.25 -25.21 38.69
CA MET A 1 -0.79 -24.31 39.23
C MET A 1 -1.41 -23.73 37.98
N ASP A 2 -2.41 -24.45 37.50
CA ASP A 2 -3.10 -24.22 36.23
C ASP A 2 -3.87 -22.91 36.28
N ILE A 3 -3.77 -22.14 35.20
CA ILE A 3 -4.75 -21.10 34.88
C ILE A 3 -5.10 -21.29 33.40
N GLU A 4 -5.98 -22.27 33.16
CA GLU A 4 -6.88 -22.26 32.02
C GLU A 4 -7.90 -21.14 32.24
N GLY A 5 -8.08 -20.27 31.25
CA GLY A 5 -9.05 -19.19 31.27
C GLY A 5 -9.29 -18.68 29.86
N GLY A 6 -10.10 -19.41 29.12
CA GLY A 6 -10.46 -19.09 27.75
C GLY A 6 -11.27 -17.79 27.64
N TYR A 7 -10.91 -16.98 26.64
CA TYR A 7 -11.79 -16.02 26.01
C TYR A 7 -12.15 -16.56 24.62
N ARG A 8 -13.14 -17.46 24.56
CA ARG A 8 -13.94 -17.59 23.33
C ARG A 8 -14.98 -16.49 23.40
N ARG A 9 -14.82 -15.43 22.61
CA ARG A 9 -15.98 -14.62 22.23
C ARG A 9 -16.79 -15.46 21.26
N GLU A 10 -17.95 -15.94 21.71
CA GLU A 10 -18.98 -16.42 20.79
C GLU A 10 -19.49 -15.19 20.02
N ASN A 11 -18.90 -14.96 18.84
CA ASN A 11 -19.40 -13.97 17.90
C ASN A 11 -20.69 -14.54 17.29
N THR A 12 -21.81 -14.31 17.99
CA THR A 12 -23.13 -14.67 17.47
C THR A 12 -23.51 -13.60 16.45
N LEU A 13 -22.97 -13.71 15.24
CA LEU A 13 -23.36 -12.91 14.09
C LEU A 13 -24.88 -13.07 13.91
N ARG A 14 -25.62 -12.00 14.22
CA ARG A 14 -27.01 -11.89 13.80
C ARG A 14 -26.97 -11.72 12.28
N ARG A 15 -27.27 -12.78 11.53
CA ARG A 15 -27.74 -12.61 10.14
C ARG A 15 -29.04 -11.81 10.24
N THR A 16 -28.93 -10.52 9.94
CA THR A 16 -30.06 -9.64 9.65
C THR A 16 -30.80 -10.20 8.44
N ASP A 17 -32.12 -10.01 8.40
CA ASP A 17 -32.89 -10.23 7.16
C ASP A 17 -32.30 -9.31 6.09
N PRO A 18 -32.12 -9.74 4.83
CA PRO A 18 -31.54 -8.88 3.81
C PRO A 18 -32.37 -7.60 3.67
N SER A 19 -31.71 -6.43 3.68
CA SER A 19 -32.38 -5.14 3.47
C SER A 19 -33.10 -5.11 2.12
N GLY A 20 -32.56 -5.86 1.14
CA GLY A 20 -33.02 -5.88 -0.24
C GLY A 20 -32.38 -4.80 -1.10
N ASP A 21 -31.62 -3.89 -0.48
CA ASP A 21 -30.94 -2.77 -1.14
C ASP A 21 -29.67 -3.28 -1.84
N MET A 22 -29.46 -2.79 -3.07
CA MET A 22 -28.37 -3.15 -3.95
C MET A 22 -27.27 -2.08 -3.90
N ILE A 23 -26.06 -2.45 -3.47
CA ILE A 23 -24.91 -1.56 -3.47
C ILE A 23 -23.94 -1.95 -4.58
N THR A 24 -23.57 -0.98 -5.41
CA THR A 24 -22.53 -1.17 -6.42
C THR A 24 -21.16 -0.80 -5.87
N VAL A 25 -20.17 -1.66 -6.04
CA VAL A 25 -18.76 -1.37 -5.73
C VAL A 25 -17.98 -1.18 -7.03
N VAL A 26 -17.31 -0.04 -7.15
CA VAL A 26 -16.47 0.31 -8.31
C VAL A 26 -15.00 0.05 -7.96
N GLY A 27 -14.44 -1.00 -8.56
CA GLY A 27 -13.06 -1.45 -8.35
C GLY A 27 -12.97 -2.77 -7.59
N GLY A 28 -12.33 -3.77 -8.19
CA GLY A 28 -12.05 -5.09 -7.63
C GLY A 28 -10.68 -5.18 -6.95
N GLY A 29 -10.16 -4.06 -6.43
CA GLY A 29 -8.99 -4.05 -5.55
C GLY A 29 -9.35 -4.51 -4.13
N ILE A 30 -8.34 -4.61 -3.25
CA ILE A 30 -8.54 -5.08 -1.87
C ILE A 30 -9.62 -4.30 -1.11
N ALA A 31 -9.67 -2.97 -1.29
CA ALA A 31 -10.66 -2.11 -0.64
C ALA A 31 -12.10 -2.40 -1.10
N GLY A 32 -12.29 -2.59 -2.41
CA GLY A 32 -13.61 -2.89 -2.97
C GLY A 32 -14.08 -4.29 -2.61
N LEU A 33 -13.19 -5.28 -2.64
CA LEU A 33 -13.51 -6.64 -2.21
C LEU A 33 -13.84 -6.69 -0.70
N ALA A 34 -13.09 -5.97 0.14
CA ALA A 34 -13.38 -5.85 1.57
C ALA A 34 -14.71 -5.14 1.83
N ALA A 35 -15.00 -4.05 1.13
CA ALA A 35 -16.29 -3.36 1.21
C ALA A 35 -17.44 -4.29 0.83
N ALA A 36 -17.31 -5.01 -0.29
CA ALA A 36 -18.33 -5.94 -0.76
C ALA A 36 -18.58 -7.08 0.24
N TYR A 37 -17.52 -7.66 0.79
CA TYR A 37 -17.60 -8.70 1.81
C TYR A 37 -18.34 -8.20 3.06
N ARG A 38 -17.95 -7.02 3.57
CA ARG A 38 -18.55 -6.42 4.77
C ARG A 38 -20.00 -5.98 4.57
N LEU A 39 -20.34 -5.44 3.41
CA LEU A 39 -21.73 -5.10 3.04
C LEU A 39 -22.64 -6.33 3.06
N GLN A 40 -22.15 -7.48 2.59
CA GLN A 40 -22.91 -8.73 2.65
C GLN A 40 -23.13 -9.22 4.09
N GLU A 41 -22.16 -9.02 4.98
CA GLU A 41 -22.33 -9.33 6.41
C GLU A 41 -23.47 -8.50 7.04
N HIS A 42 -23.64 -7.26 6.57
CA HIS A 42 -24.74 -6.38 6.98
C HIS A 42 -26.08 -6.69 6.30
N GLY A 43 -26.08 -7.56 5.28
CA GLY A 43 -27.28 -8.05 4.61
C GLY A 43 -27.66 -7.32 3.32
N PHE A 44 -26.75 -6.51 2.76
CA PHE A 44 -26.93 -5.88 1.45
C PHE A 44 -26.67 -6.86 0.30
N ASP A 45 -27.35 -6.66 -0.84
CA ASP A 45 -26.92 -7.28 -2.09
C ASP A 45 -25.86 -6.40 -2.75
N VAL A 46 -24.87 -7.02 -3.38
CA VAL A 46 -23.67 -6.31 -3.85
C VAL A 46 -23.30 -6.75 -5.25
N ARG A 47 -22.89 -5.79 -6.08
CA ARG A 47 -22.20 -6.05 -7.34
C ARG A 47 -20.87 -5.31 -7.40
N VAL A 48 -19.81 -6.03 -7.74
CA VAL A 48 -18.47 -5.46 -7.91
C VAL A 48 -18.16 -5.40 -9.41
N TYR A 49 -17.78 -4.23 -9.89
CA TYR A 49 -17.30 -4.04 -11.27
C TYR A 49 -15.82 -3.65 -11.26
N GLU A 50 -14.99 -4.43 -11.96
CA GLU A 50 -13.57 -4.18 -12.15
C GLU A 50 -13.27 -3.98 -13.63
N ALA A 51 -12.57 -2.90 -13.96
CA ALA A 51 -12.29 -2.52 -15.33
C ALA A 51 -11.18 -3.39 -15.97
N ALA A 52 -10.24 -3.90 -15.17
CA ALA A 52 -9.23 -4.86 -15.61
C ALA A 52 -9.81 -6.27 -15.76
N ASP A 53 -9.11 -7.15 -16.48
CA ASP A 53 -9.55 -8.54 -16.70
C ASP A 53 -9.47 -9.40 -15.43
N GLU A 54 -8.82 -8.91 -14.38
CA GLU A 54 -8.55 -9.58 -13.11
C GLU A 54 -8.74 -8.62 -11.92
N VAL A 55 -8.99 -9.19 -10.75
CA VAL A 55 -9.08 -8.47 -9.47
C VAL A 55 -7.70 -8.28 -8.82
N GLY A 56 -7.65 -7.53 -7.72
CA GLY A 56 -6.46 -7.36 -6.88
C GLY A 56 -5.84 -5.97 -6.93
N GLY A 57 -6.11 -5.18 -7.97
CA GLY A 57 -5.63 -3.80 -8.09
C GLY A 57 -4.10 -3.70 -7.97
N LEU A 58 -3.59 -2.94 -7.00
CA LEU A 58 -2.14 -2.85 -6.74
C LEU A 58 -1.52 -4.11 -6.12
N ALA A 59 -2.33 -5.09 -5.73
CA ALA A 59 -1.92 -6.44 -5.34
C ALA A 59 -2.20 -7.48 -6.45
N ALA A 60 -2.46 -7.03 -7.68
CA ALA A 60 -2.56 -7.93 -8.84
C ALA A 60 -1.27 -8.74 -9.01
N LEU A 61 -1.42 -9.93 -9.60
CA LEU A 61 -0.41 -10.97 -9.56
C LEU A 61 0.22 -11.23 -10.93
N TYR A 62 1.32 -11.97 -10.86
CA TYR A 62 2.04 -12.59 -11.93
C TYR A 62 2.21 -14.06 -11.61
N ASP A 63 1.90 -14.93 -12.56
CA ASP A 63 2.21 -16.36 -12.44
C ASP A 63 3.72 -16.58 -12.37
N THR A 64 4.15 -17.58 -11.60
CA THR A 64 5.55 -18.05 -11.60
C THR A 64 5.59 -19.57 -11.78
N ALA A 65 6.77 -20.17 -11.66
CA ALA A 65 6.91 -21.63 -11.65
C ALA A 65 6.33 -22.31 -10.38
N GLY A 66 5.98 -21.52 -9.35
CA GLY A 66 5.31 -21.99 -8.14
C GLY A 66 4.20 -21.01 -7.72
N ASP A 67 4.32 -20.42 -6.54
CA ASP A 67 3.36 -19.42 -6.08
C ASP A 67 3.28 -18.22 -7.04
N PRO A 68 2.11 -17.60 -7.22
CA PRO A 68 2.06 -16.30 -7.85
C PRO A 68 2.84 -15.26 -7.02
N ILE A 69 3.17 -14.14 -7.65
CA ILE A 69 3.85 -13.02 -7.02
C ILE A 69 3.16 -11.72 -7.39
N GLU A 70 3.11 -10.76 -6.49
CA GLU A 70 2.52 -9.46 -6.75
C GLU A 70 3.32 -8.68 -7.83
N ARG A 71 2.64 -7.80 -8.56
CA ARG A 71 3.29 -6.90 -9.55
C ARG A 71 4.15 -5.83 -8.90
N TYR A 72 3.83 -5.51 -7.65
CA TYR A 72 4.54 -4.56 -6.80
C TYR A 72 4.86 -5.28 -5.50
N TYR A 73 6.01 -5.00 -4.89
CA TYR A 73 6.39 -5.62 -3.63
C TYR A 73 5.36 -5.32 -2.52
N HIS A 74 5.03 -6.33 -1.72
CA HIS A 74 4.17 -6.20 -0.55
C HIS A 74 4.69 -7.06 0.61
N HIS A 75 4.46 -6.60 1.83
CA HIS A 75 4.66 -7.33 3.08
C HIS A 75 3.76 -6.71 4.14
N LEU A 76 3.42 -7.48 5.16
CA LEU A 76 2.68 -6.99 6.32
C LEU A 76 3.61 -6.56 7.43
N SER A 77 3.26 -5.48 8.09
CA SER A 77 3.73 -5.18 9.43
C SER A 77 2.79 -5.78 10.47
N LYS A 78 3.30 -6.11 11.64
CA LYS A 78 2.50 -6.59 12.76
C LYS A 78 1.53 -5.55 13.34
N SER A 79 1.77 -4.26 13.08
CA SER A 79 0.82 -3.20 13.41
C SER A 79 -0.43 -3.20 12.54
N GLU A 80 -0.46 -4.00 11.46
CA GLU A 80 -1.60 -4.11 10.56
C GLU A 80 -2.53 -5.23 11.02
N GLU A 81 -3.35 -4.93 12.03
CA GLU A 81 -4.20 -5.94 12.69
C GLU A 81 -5.43 -6.32 11.85
N THR A 82 -6.08 -5.37 11.16
CA THR A 82 -7.33 -5.60 10.43
C THR A 82 -7.19 -6.64 9.31
N ILE A 83 -6.07 -6.63 8.59
CA ILE A 83 -5.80 -7.64 7.54
C ILE A 83 -5.55 -9.03 8.13
N VAL A 84 -4.97 -9.12 9.33
CA VAL A 84 -4.77 -10.38 10.05
C VAL A 84 -6.10 -10.90 10.56
N GLU A 85 -6.92 -10.05 11.18
CA GLU A 85 -8.27 -10.38 11.63
C GLU A 85 -9.15 -10.85 10.47
N LEU A 86 -9.09 -10.17 9.32
CA LEU A 86 -9.82 -10.60 8.13
C LEU A 86 -9.33 -11.96 7.61
N ALA A 87 -8.01 -12.22 7.65
CA ALA A 87 -7.48 -13.53 7.28
C ALA A 87 -7.99 -14.64 8.21
N GLU A 88 -8.11 -14.38 9.52
CA GLU A 88 -8.71 -15.31 10.49
C GLU A 88 -10.20 -15.54 10.21
N GLU A 89 -10.96 -14.47 9.92
CA GLU A 89 -12.37 -14.55 9.58
C GLU A 89 -12.62 -15.38 8.30
N LEU A 90 -11.76 -15.22 7.30
CA LEU A 90 -11.82 -15.98 6.04
C LEU A 90 -11.20 -17.38 6.15
N GLY A 91 -10.58 -17.72 7.29
CA GLY A 91 -9.98 -19.04 7.54
C GLY A 91 -8.72 -19.33 6.73
N VAL A 92 -7.92 -18.30 6.45
CA VAL A 92 -6.63 -18.38 5.75
C VAL A 92 -5.46 -17.84 6.59
N ASP A 93 -5.67 -17.60 7.88
CA ASP A 93 -4.65 -17.15 8.84
C ASP A 93 -3.52 -18.17 9.02
N ASP A 94 -3.82 -19.47 8.86
CA ASP A 94 -2.82 -20.54 8.92
C ASP A 94 -1.76 -20.46 7.83
N ARG A 95 -2.03 -19.68 6.77
CA ARG A 95 -1.10 -19.39 5.67
C ARG A 95 -0.26 -18.14 5.91
N LEU A 96 -0.56 -17.32 6.93
CA LEU A 96 0.20 -16.11 7.21
C LEU A 96 1.48 -16.45 7.99
N GLU A 97 2.63 -16.22 7.36
CA GLU A 97 3.95 -16.48 7.93
C GLU A 97 4.64 -15.18 8.35
N TRP A 98 5.32 -15.20 9.50
CA TRP A 98 6.11 -14.08 10.01
C TRP A 98 7.60 -14.40 9.95
N SER A 99 8.32 -13.72 9.06
CA SER A 99 9.73 -13.98 8.76
C SER A 99 10.58 -12.73 8.93
N ILE A 100 11.91 -12.91 9.01
CA ILE A 100 12.84 -11.80 9.16
C ILE A 100 13.19 -11.20 7.80
N GLY A 101 12.77 -9.95 7.57
CA GLY A 101 13.21 -9.13 6.45
C GLY A 101 14.55 -8.46 6.76
N LYS A 102 15.59 -8.81 5.98
CA LYS A 102 16.89 -8.14 6.06
C LYS A 102 16.92 -6.91 5.16
N ASN A 103 17.45 -5.82 5.69
CA ASN A 103 17.47 -4.52 5.07
C ASN A 103 18.90 -3.97 5.02
N ALA A 104 19.25 -3.37 3.88
CA ALA A 104 20.54 -2.76 3.69
C ALA A 104 20.46 -1.45 2.90
N TYR A 105 21.59 -0.75 2.92
CA TYR A 105 21.80 0.52 2.24
C TYR A 105 23.03 0.41 1.36
N TYR A 106 22.90 0.73 0.07
CA TYR A 106 24.03 0.77 -0.86
C TYR A 106 24.59 2.19 -0.90
N VAL A 107 25.84 2.37 -0.45
CA VAL A 107 26.55 3.66 -0.40
C VAL A 107 28.03 3.46 -0.67
N ASP A 108 28.62 4.36 -1.47
CA ASP A 108 30.02 4.37 -1.89
C ASP A 108 30.52 2.99 -2.39
N GLY A 109 29.69 2.28 -3.16
CA GLY A 109 29.99 0.98 -3.74
C GLY A 109 29.85 -0.20 -2.77
N VAL A 110 29.28 0.02 -1.58
CA VAL A 110 29.23 -0.98 -0.50
C VAL A 110 27.81 -1.18 0.01
N VAL A 111 27.41 -2.45 0.15
CA VAL A 111 26.18 -2.84 0.85
C VAL A 111 26.41 -2.80 2.36
N HIS A 112 25.69 -1.92 3.05
CA HIS A 112 25.68 -1.78 4.49
C HIS A 112 24.37 -2.36 5.07
N PRO A 113 24.38 -3.54 5.69
CA PRO A 113 23.23 -4.03 6.45
C PRO A 113 22.88 -3.08 7.58
N LEU A 114 21.60 -2.90 7.89
CA LEU A 114 21.13 -1.99 8.94
C LEU A 114 20.08 -2.64 9.87
N ASP A 115 20.11 -3.97 9.98
CA ASP A 115 19.12 -4.76 10.72
C ASP A 115 19.35 -4.78 12.23
N THR A 116 20.62 -4.83 12.65
CA THR A 116 21.01 -5.00 14.06
C THR A 116 21.67 -3.75 14.62
N ALA A 117 21.62 -3.58 15.94
CA ALA A 117 22.30 -2.48 16.62
C ALA A 117 23.81 -2.44 16.31
N THR A 118 24.46 -3.60 16.17
CA THR A 118 25.88 -3.70 15.80
C THR A 118 26.17 -3.25 14.38
N GLN A 119 25.30 -3.58 13.43
CA GLN A 119 25.44 -3.15 12.05
C GLN A 119 25.21 -1.65 11.91
N ILE A 120 24.17 -1.12 12.57
CA ILE A 120 23.92 0.33 12.68
C ILE A 120 25.13 1.03 13.32
N ALA A 121 25.71 0.47 14.38
CA ALA A 121 26.91 1.00 15.00
C ALA A 121 28.13 0.98 14.06
N ALA A 122 28.22 0.01 13.16
CA ALA A 122 29.29 -0.10 12.16
C ALA A 122 29.11 0.81 10.93
N TYR A 123 27.90 1.34 10.69
CA TYR A 123 27.62 2.20 9.53
C TYR A 123 28.53 3.44 9.53
N PRO A 124 29.43 3.61 8.55
CA PRO A 124 30.51 4.61 8.64
C PRO A 124 30.05 6.04 8.34
N HIS A 125 28.88 6.22 7.72
CA HIS A 125 28.38 7.54 7.30
C HIS A 125 27.62 8.30 8.40
N LEU A 126 27.47 7.72 9.60
CA LEU A 126 26.88 8.41 10.75
C LEU A 126 27.86 8.47 11.93
N SER A 127 27.95 9.65 12.55
CA SER A 127 28.72 9.82 13.79
C SER A 127 28.07 9.06 14.95
N LEU A 128 28.80 8.87 16.05
CA LEU A 128 28.22 8.25 17.26
C LEU A 128 27.03 9.05 17.81
N TYR A 129 27.08 10.37 17.69
CA TYR A 129 25.98 11.23 18.13
C TYR A 129 24.77 11.13 17.21
N ASP A 130 24.99 11.06 15.89
CA ASP A 130 23.93 10.79 14.90
C ASP A 130 23.21 9.47 15.20
N LYS A 131 23.99 8.40 15.43
CA LYS A 131 23.45 7.06 15.76
C LYS A 131 22.66 7.06 17.06
N PHE A 132 23.15 7.75 18.09
CA PHE A 132 22.43 7.91 19.35
C PHE A 132 21.08 8.61 19.10
N ARG A 133 21.10 9.77 18.43
CA ARG A 133 19.89 10.57 18.20
C ARG A 133 18.86 9.85 17.32
N LEU A 134 19.30 9.22 16.24
CA LEU A 134 18.44 8.38 15.39
C LEU A 134 17.87 7.19 16.17
N GLY A 135 18.70 6.52 16.98
CA GLY A 135 18.26 5.39 17.81
C GLY A 135 17.19 5.80 18.82
N MET A 136 17.32 6.97 19.46
CA MET A 136 16.29 7.47 20.39
C MET A 136 14.98 7.77 19.66
N LEU A 137 15.02 8.39 18.46
CA LEU A 137 13.83 8.60 17.63
C LEU A 137 13.14 7.27 17.27
N THR A 138 13.90 6.28 16.81
CA THR A 138 13.35 4.94 16.47
C THR A 138 12.72 4.25 17.68
N LEU A 139 13.21 4.51 18.90
CA LEU A 139 12.62 4.00 20.15
C LEU A 139 11.43 4.84 20.66
N GLY A 140 11.01 5.86 19.91
CA GLY A 140 9.93 6.75 20.33
C GLY A 140 10.32 7.72 21.46
N VAL A 141 11.62 7.96 21.67
CA VAL A 141 12.11 8.78 22.79
C VAL A 141 12.67 10.11 22.30
N ASP A 142 12.02 11.21 22.66
CA ASP A 142 12.54 12.54 22.40
C ASP A 142 13.51 12.96 23.52
N VAL A 143 14.75 13.24 23.14
CA VAL A 143 15.81 13.68 24.07
C VAL A 143 16.17 15.16 23.94
N ARG A 144 15.40 15.94 23.16
CA ARG A 144 15.53 17.40 23.11
C ARG A 144 15.28 18.00 24.50
N GLY A 145 15.93 19.13 24.78
CA GLY A 145 15.76 19.84 26.06
C GLY A 145 16.39 19.15 27.29
N GLY A 146 17.11 18.04 27.12
CA GLY A 146 17.91 17.40 28.18
C GLY A 146 17.13 16.50 29.14
N ARG A 147 15.83 16.29 28.93
CA ARG A 147 15.00 15.32 29.66
C ARG A 147 14.25 14.42 28.67
N PRO A 148 14.42 13.08 28.73
CA PRO A 148 13.71 12.17 27.84
C PRO A 148 12.20 12.26 28.00
N ARG A 149 11.48 12.32 26.87
CA ARG A 149 10.02 12.21 26.75
C ARG A 149 9.68 10.98 25.92
N PHE A 150 8.63 10.24 26.30
CA PHE A 150 8.27 8.93 25.74
C PHE A 150 6.94 8.94 24.98
N ASP A 151 6.25 10.08 25.01
CA ASP A 151 4.91 10.32 24.46
C ASP A 151 4.95 11.29 23.27
N SER A 152 6.13 11.86 22.97
CA SER A 152 6.26 12.94 21.99
C SER A 152 5.91 12.53 20.57
N TYR A 153 5.84 11.24 20.25
CA TYR A 153 5.56 10.75 18.90
C TYR A 153 4.34 9.82 18.86
N ASP A 154 3.49 9.88 19.88
CA ASP A 154 2.29 9.02 19.98
C ASP A 154 1.21 9.47 19.00
N ASP A 155 0.99 10.78 18.90
CA ASP A 155 0.08 11.39 17.93
C ASP A 155 0.87 11.91 16.72
N LEU A 156 0.71 11.24 15.58
CA LEU A 156 1.38 11.62 14.34
C LEU A 156 0.79 12.88 13.72
N THR A 157 -0.46 13.24 14.05
CA THR A 157 -1.15 14.40 13.50
C THR A 157 -0.55 15.72 13.99
N GLU A 158 0.11 15.73 15.17
CA GLU A 158 0.86 16.88 15.68
C GLU A 158 2.03 17.30 14.76
N TYR A 159 2.45 16.41 13.86
CA TYR A 159 3.57 16.60 12.95
C TYR A 159 3.15 16.74 11.49
N GLU A 160 1.85 16.86 11.19
CA GLU A 160 1.39 16.86 9.80
C GLU A 160 1.88 18.09 9.04
N ASP A 161 1.91 19.25 9.68
CA ASP A 161 2.34 20.51 9.07
C ASP A 161 3.84 20.75 9.11
N VAL A 162 4.60 19.85 9.74
CA VAL A 162 6.05 19.99 9.91
C VAL A 162 6.76 19.35 8.71
N PRO A 163 7.65 20.07 7.99
CA PRO A 163 8.45 19.45 6.94
C PRO A 163 9.34 18.33 7.49
N VAL A 164 9.46 17.20 6.78
CA VAL A 164 10.33 16.07 7.19
C VAL A 164 11.74 16.54 7.52
N ARG A 165 12.31 17.41 6.69
CA ARG A 165 13.66 17.95 6.90
C ARG A 165 13.80 18.65 8.24
N GLU A 166 12.92 19.62 8.51
CA GLU A 166 12.93 20.38 9.76
C GLU A 166 12.79 19.44 10.96
N PHE A 167 11.84 18.51 10.89
CA PHE A 167 11.64 17.50 11.92
C PHE A 167 12.91 16.70 12.17
N VAL A 168 13.53 16.13 11.14
CA VAL A 168 14.73 15.29 11.30
C VAL A 168 15.89 16.10 11.85
N GLU A 169 16.15 17.30 11.33
CA GLU A 169 17.24 18.16 11.80
C GLU A 169 17.08 18.51 13.29
N GLU A 170 15.85 18.75 13.75
CA GLU A 170 15.53 19.12 15.13
C GLU A 170 15.53 17.91 16.09
N HIS A 171 14.90 16.80 15.70
CA HIS A 171 14.69 15.63 16.55
C HIS A 171 15.87 14.66 16.50
N THR A 172 16.69 14.73 15.46
CA THR A 172 17.93 13.97 15.34
C THR A 172 19.14 14.89 15.21
N THR A 173 19.72 15.01 14.03
CA THR A 173 20.78 15.94 13.65
C THR A 173 20.69 16.24 12.16
N ARG A 174 21.30 17.36 11.72
CA ARG A 174 21.54 17.64 10.30
C ARG A 174 22.30 16.51 9.58
N GLY A 175 23.20 15.85 10.28
CA GLY A 175 23.97 14.73 9.73
C GLY A 175 23.12 13.50 9.42
N VAL A 176 22.12 13.22 10.24
CA VAL A 176 21.14 12.15 10.01
C VAL A 176 20.25 12.49 8.80
N TYR A 177 19.83 13.75 8.64
CA TYR A 177 19.11 14.15 7.44
C TYR A 177 19.96 13.93 6.18
N GLU A 178 21.09 14.63 6.06
CA GLU A 178 21.90 14.66 4.82
C GLU A 178 22.45 13.29 4.41
N ARG A 179 22.81 12.41 5.36
CA ARG A 179 23.54 11.16 5.06
C ARG A 179 22.69 9.90 5.19
N PHE A 180 21.44 10.03 5.59
CA PHE A 180 20.55 8.88 5.77
C PHE A 180 19.16 9.12 5.19
N PHE A 181 18.44 10.16 5.63
CA PHE A 181 17.08 10.38 5.15
C PHE A 181 16.99 11.07 3.78
N ASP A 182 17.87 12.02 3.47
CA ASP A 182 17.81 12.77 2.21
C ASP A 182 17.87 11.87 0.97
N PRO A 183 18.78 10.88 0.85
CA PRO A 183 18.79 10.02 -0.33
C PRO A 183 17.60 9.04 -0.37
N LEU A 184 17.08 8.61 0.79
CA LEU A 184 15.85 7.79 0.86
C LEU A 184 14.61 8.58 0.40
N LEU A 185 14.53 9.84 0.80
CA LEU A 185 13.48 10.76 0.41
C LEU A 185 13.58 11.10 -1.07
N ASP A 186 14.79 11.32 -1.58
CA ASP A 186 15.06 11.56 -3.01
C ASP A 186 14.62 10.36 -3.86
N ALA A 187 15.00 9.15 -3.46
CA ALA A 187 14.61 7.93 -4.16
C ALA A 187 13.09 7.67 -4.16
N LYS A 188 12.37 8.11 -3.11
CA LYS A 188 10.93 7.93 -3.00
C LYS A 188 10.14 9.07 -3.64
N PHE A 189 10.43 10.31 -3.30
CA PHE A 189 9.63 11.49 -3.66
C PHE A 189 10.28 12.42 -4.68
N GLY A 190 11.55 12.19 -5.04
CA GLY A 190 12.27 13.03 -6.00
C GLY A 190 12.26 14.52 -5.61
N ASP A 191 11.86 15.36 -6.55
CA ASP A 191 11.76 16.81 -6.39
C ASP A 191 10.67 17.26 -5.40
N ARG A 192 9.70 16.39 -5.08
CA ARG A 192 8.62 16.66 -4.11
C ARG A 192 9.03 16.40 -2.65
N LYS A 193 10.25 15.95 -2.38
CA LYS A 193 10.69 15.58 -1.02
C LYS A 193 10.59 16.70 0.03
N GLU A 194 10.69 17.96 -0.39
CA GLU A 194 10.62 19.13 0.51
C GLU A 194 9.17 19.44 0.92
N ASP A 195 8.16 18.89 0.23
CA ASP A 195 6.75 19.07 0.55
C ASP A 195 6.25 18.08 1.61
N VAL A 196 6.99 16.98 1.81
CA VAL A 196 6.58 15.84 2.62
C VAL A 196 6.48 16.20 4.10
N SER A 197 5.40 15.74 4.70
CA SER A 197 5.10 15.85 6.12
C SER A 197 5.93 14.92 7.00
N ALA A 198 6.37 15.41 8.16
CA ALA A 198 7.05 14.61 9.18
C ALA A 198 6.17 13.48 9.73
N ALA A 199 4.84 13.63 9.70
CA ALA A 199 3.91 12.57 10.08
C ALA A 199 4.08 11.30 9.22
N TRP A 200 4.36 11.46 7.92
CA TRP A 200 4.70 10.33 7.04
C TRP A 200 5.96 9.60 7.50
N LEU A 201 7.03 10.33 7.85
CA LEU A 201 8.27 9.72 8.30
C LEU A 201 8.07 8.94 9.60
N LEU A 202 7.38 9.55 10.57
CA LEU A 202 7.06 8.90 11.84
C LEU A 202 6.16 7.67 11.64
N GLY A 203 5.18 7.78 10.75
CA GLY A 203 4.37 6.65 10.28
C GLY A 203 5.23 5.52 9.76
N ARG A 204 6.21 5.82 8.89
CA ARG A 204 7.14 4.82 8.36
C ARG A 204 8.02 4.20 9.44
N ILE A 205 8.49 4.98 10.40
CA ILE A 205 9.28 4.46 11.53
C ILE A 205 8.44 3.52 12.39
N ARG A 206 7.17 3.87 12.66
CA ARG A 206 6.24 3.05 13.43
C ARG A 206 5.86 1.76 12.68
N PHE A 207 5.54 1.87 11.39
CA PHE A 207 5.23 0.74 10.51
C PHE A 207 6.37 -0.28 10.51
N ARG A 208 7.62 0.20 10.57
CA ARG A 208 8.83 -0.62 10.61
C ARG A 208 9.35 -0.89 12.04
N GLY A 209 8.57 -0.53 13.06
CA GLY A 209 9.00 -0.48 14.45
C GLY A 209 9.13 -1.84 15.13
N GLU A 210 8.46 -2.87 14.60
CA GLU A 210 8.53 -4.23 15.11
C GLU A 210 9.80 -4.94 14.66
N ARG A 211 10.91 -4.60 15.32
CA ARG A 211 12.23 -5.14 15.04
C ARG A 211 12.74 -5.99 16.19
N ASP A 212 13.21 -7.18 15.86
CA ASP A 212 14.12 -7.91 16.73
C ASP A 212 15.51 -7.25 16.60
N LEU A 213 15.97 -6.59 17.67
CA LEU A 213 17.25 -5.87 17.70
C LEU A 213 18.49 -6.73 17.35
N ARG A 214 18.34 -8.06 17.33
CA ARG A 214 19.39 -9.03 16.96
C ARG A 214 19.19 -9.64 15.58
N ARG A 215 17.99 -9.60 14.99
CA ARG A 215 17.67 -10.34 13.77
C ARG A 215 17.22 -9.44 12.62
N GLY A 216 16.52 -8.34 12.90
CA GLY A 216 15.98 -7.43 11.89
C GLY A 216 14.48 -7.21 12.05
N GLU A 217 13.85 -6.79 10.97
CA GLU A 217 12.42 -6.47 10.91
C GLU A 217 11.59 -7.75 10.77
N ILE A 218 10.50 -7.88 11.53
CA ILE A 218 9.58 -9.01 11.39
C ILE A 218 8.48 -8.60 10.42
N LEU A 219 8.38 -9.32 9.30
CA LEU A 219 7.45 -9.03 8.23
C LEU A 219 6.55 -10.24 7.97
N GLY A 220 5.28 -9.97 7.69
CA GLY A 220 4.27 -10.96 7.37
C GLY A 220 4.14 -11.16 5.86
N TYR A 221 3.93 -12.40 5.43
CA TYR A 221 3.61 -12.75 4.05
C TYR A 221 2.83 -14.05 4.01
N PHE A 222 1.94 -14.19 3.03
CA PHE A 222 1.14 -15.41 2.88
C PHE A 222 1.92 -16.48 2.12
N ASP A 223 1.91 -17.70 2.65
CA ASP A 223 2.17 -18.93 1.92
C ASP A 223 1.17 -19.00 0.75
N GLY A 224 1.62 -18.67 -0.46
CA GLY A 224 0.78 -18.55 -1.66
C GLY A 224 0.55 -17.13 -2.16
N SER A 225 1.28 -16.14 -1.62
CA SER A 225 1.14 -14.69 -1.91
C SER A 225 -0.13 -14.07 -1.33
N PHE A 226 -0.25 -12.74 -1.42
CA PHE A 226 -1.49 -12.03 -1.08
C PHE A 226 -2.68 -12.45 -1.95
N GLY A 227 -2.43 -13.19 -3.04
CA GLY A 227 -3.45 -13.90 -3.81
C GLY A 227 -4.33 -14.81 -2.96
N VAL A 228 -3.80 -15.44 -1.91
CA VAL A 228 -4.59 -16.26 -0.98
C VAL A 228 -5.72 -15.46 -0.33
N LEU A 229 -5.41 -14.26 0.16
CA LEU A 229 -6.40 -13.38 0.78
C LEU A 229 -7.39 -12.85 -0.27
N ILE A 230 -6.90 -12.48 -1.47
CA ILE A 230 -7.75 -11.99 -2.56
C ILE A 230 -8.74 -13.08 -3.01
N ASP A 231 -8.27 -14.31 -3.21
CA ASP A 231 -9.12 -15.44 -3.59
C ASP A 231 -10.14 -15.76 -2.51
N ALA A 232 -9.75 -15.73 -1.23
CA ALA A 232 -10.67 -15.94 -0.12
C ALA A 232 -11.76 -14.86 -0.06
N LEU A 233 -11.41 -13.58 -0.31
CA LEU A 233 -12.37 -12.49 -0.44
C LEU A 233 -13.30 -12.67 -1.65
N VAL A 234 -12.75 -13.05 -2.81
CA VAL A 234 -13.54 -13.32 -4.02
C VAL A 234 -14.55 -14.46 -3.79
N ASP A 235 -14.12 -15.52 -3.12
CA ASP A 235 -14.98 -16.65 -2.79
C ASP A 235 -16.01 -16.28 -1.72
N GLY A 236 -15.62 -15.44 -0.74
CA GLY A 236 -16.52 -14.89 0.28
C GLY A 236 -17.61 -13.99 -0.31
N VAL A 237 -17.25 -13.12 -1.26
CA VAL A 237 -18.20 -12.25 -2.00
C VAL A 237 -19.08 -13.06 -2.95
N GLY A 238 -18.49 -14.07 -3.60
CA GLY A 238 -19.10 -14.88 -4.65
C GLY A 238 -18.75 -14.34 -6.04
N ARG A 239 -18.13 -15.21 -6.85
CA ARG A 239 -17.64 -14.88 -8.21
C ARG A 239 -18.75 -14.41 -9.16
N ASP A 240 -20.00 -14.81 -8.93
CA ASP A 240 -21.16 -14.38 -9.70
C ASP A 240 -21.55 -12.91 -9.47
N ARG A 241 -21.07 -12.30 -8.39
CA ARG A 241 -21.28 -10.88 -8.06
C ARG A 241 -20.15 -9.97 -8.53
N ILE A 242 -19.05 -10.55 -9.01
CA ILE A 242 -17.86 -9.83 -9.45
C ILE A 242 -17.75 -9.92 -10.96
N THR A 243 -17.77 -8.78 -11.64
CA THR A 243 -17.60 -8.72 -13.10
C THR A 243 -16.30 -7.99 -13.43
N THR A 244 -15.31 -8.71 -13.96
CA THR A 244 -14.06 -8.14 -14.49
C THR A 244 -14.23 -7.75 -15.97
N GLY A 245 -13.31 -6.94 -16.49
CA GLY A 245 -13.40 -6.37 -17.84
C GLY A 245 -14.62 -5.44 -18.02
N ALA A 246 -15.14 -4.90 -16.92
CA ALA A 246 -16.36 -4.10 -16.84
C ALA A 246 -16.08 -2.78 -16.12
N ARG A 247 -16.07 -1.69 -16.88
CA ARG A 247 -15.80 -0.34 -16.37
C ARG A 247 -17.10 0.38 -16.05
N VAL A 248 -17.25 0.86 -14.83
CA VAL A 248 -18.29 1.84 -14.52
C VAL A 248 -17.91 3.18 -15.16
N VAL A 249 -18.81 3.74 -15.97
CA VAL A 249 -18.56 4.96 -16.76
C VAL A 249 -19.46 6.12 -16.39
N ASP A 250 -20.54 5.87 -15.64
CA ASP A 250 -21.46 6.92 -15.17
C ASP A 250 -22.22 6.48 -13.91
N VAL A 251 -22.55 7.44 -13.05
CA VAL A 251 -23.45 7.26 -11.88
C VAL A 251 -24.64 8.18 -12.07
N GLY A 252 -25.83 7.60 -12.19
CA GLY A 252 -27.07 8.33 -12.39
C GLY A 252 -27.74 8.68 -11.06
N PHE A 253 -28.24 9.92 -10.98
CA PHE A 253 -28.87 10.47 -9.79
C PHE A 253 -30.32 10.84 -10.04
N SER A 254 -31.19 10.52 -9.07
CA SER A 254 -32.53 11.08 -8.97
C SER A 254 -32.49 12.41 -8.22
N THR A 255 -33.39 13.33 -8.55
CA THR A 255 -33.51 14.63 -7.84
C THR A 255 -34.77 14.64 -6.98
N ALA A 256 -34.62 14.79 -5.66
CA ALA A 256 -35.74 14.90 -4.73
C ALA A 256 -36.29 16.35 -4.64
N GLY A 257 -36.38 17.05 -5.76
CA GLY A 257 -37.02 18.37 -5.86
C GLY A 257 -36.25 19.56 -5.27
N GLY A 258 -35.01 19.37 -4.82
CA GLY A 258 -34.09 20.44 -4.39
C GLY A 258 -33.03 20.79 -5.46
N GLU A 259 -32.37 21.95 -5.27
CA GLU A 259 -31.32 22.45 -6.20
C GLU A 259 -29.90 22.04 -5.76
N SER A 260 -29.72 21.52 -4.52
CA SER A 260 -28.42 21.14 -3.96
C SER A 260 -27.97 19.74 -4.40
N ALA A 261 -26.67 19.45 -4.28
CA ALA A 261 -26.13 18.09 -4.46
C ALA A 261 -26.69 17.11 -3.43
N ALA A 262 -26.80 17.54 -2.17
CA ALA A 262 -27.39 16.77 -1.06
C ALA A 262 -28.85 16.34 -1.28
N ASP A 263 -29.57 16.99 -2.20
CA ASP A 263 -30.97 16.65 -2.51
C ASP A 263 -31.09 15.56 -3.60
N ARG A 264 -29.95 15.01 -4.05
CA ARG A 264 -29.87 13.97 -5.07
C ARG A 264 -29.54 12.65 -4.40
N GLY A 265 -30.10 11.55 -4.91
CA GLY A 265 -29.75 10.20 -4.48
C GLY A 265 -29.32 9.36 -5.68
N VAL A 266 -28.31 8.50 -5.47
CA VAL A 266 -27.92 7.49 -6.46
C VAL A 266 -29.12 6.62 -6.80
N GLU A 267 -29.30 6.33 -8.09
CA GLU A 267 -30.37 5.45 -8.58
C GLU A 267 -29.82 4.41 -9.56
N THR A 268 -28.78 4.75 -10.31
CA THR A 268 -28.24 3.86 -11.34
C THR A 268 -26.72 3.96 -11.49
N VAL A 269 -26.13 2.90 -12.02
CA VAL A 269 -24.75 2.85 -12.52
C VAL A 269 -24.76 2.38 -13.98
N THR A 270 -23.95 3.01 -14.82
CA THR A 270 -23.74 2.57 -16.21
C THR A 270 -22.39 1.90 -16.34
N VAL A 271 -22.38 0.69 -16.91
CA VAL A 271 -21.22 -0.18 -17.02
C VAL A 271 -20.94 -0.48 -18.49
N GLU A 272 -19.69 -0.29 -18.90
CA GLU A 272 -19.17 -0.67 -20.21
C GLU A 272 -18.35 -1.96 -20.07
N ALA A 273 -18.75 -3.00 -20.80
CA ALA A 273 -18.05 -4.28 -20.90
C ALA A 273 -17.92 -4.74 -22.36
N GLY A 274 -17.20 -5.82 -22.60
CA GLY A 274 -17.05 -6.38 -23.96
C GLY A 274 -18.38 -6.75 -24.65
N SER A 275 -19.45 -6.96 -23.88
CA SER A 275 -20.81 -7.21 -24.37
C SER A 275 -21.58 -5.95 -24.78
N GLY A 276 -21.14 -4.76 -24.39
CA GLY A 276 -21.82 -3.49 -24.62
C GLY A 276 -21.89 -2.61 -23.36
N THR A 277 -22.72 -1.58 -23.44
CA THR A 277 -23.00 -0.66 -22.33
C THR A 277 -24.38 -0.95 -21.76
N GLU A 278 -24.46 -1.19 -20.45
CA GLU A 278 -25.70 -1.49 -19.74
C GLU A 278 -25.85 -0.58 -18.51
N THR A 279 -27.08 -0.27 -18.13
CA THR A 279 -27.40 0.52 -16.94
C THR A 279 -28.15 -0.35 -15.94
N HIS A 280 -27.73 -0.31 -14.68
CA HIS A 280 -28.30 -1.10 -13.58
C HIS A 280 -28.78 -0.18 -12.47
N GLU A 281 -29.91 -0.54 -11.85
CA GLU A 281 -30.39 0.11 -10.62
C GLU A 281 -29.48 -0.21 -9.44
N THR A 282 -29.30 0.76 -8.55
CA THR A 282 -28.47 0.65 -7.34
C THR A 282 -28.93 1.69 -6.32
N ASP A 283 -28.89 1.34 -5.04
CA ASP A 283 -29.30 2.21 -3.92
C ASP A 283 -28.11 2.98 -3.32
N GLY A 284 -26.89 2.56 -3.66
CA GLY A 284 -25.67 3.29 -3.33
C GLY A 284 -24.47 2.80 -4.14
N VAL A 285 -23.39 3.57 -4.10
CA VAL A 285 -22.12 3.26 -4.77
C VAL A 285 -20.94 3.46 -3.82
N VAL A 286 -20.08 2.45 -3.73
CA VAL A 286 -18.76 2.55 -3.10
C VAL A 286 -17.71 2.65 -4.18
N VAL A 287 -17.09 3.82 -4.33
CA VAL A 287 -15.97 4.02 -5.25
C VAL A 287 -14.67 3.61 -4.54
N ALA A 288 -14.20 2.40 -4.83
CA ALA A 288 -12.95 1.83 -4.32
C ALA A 288 -11.80 1.92 -5.34
N ALA A 289 -11.92 2.84 -6.31
CA ALA A 289 -10.95 3.12 -7.35
C ALA A 289 -10.11 4.38 -7.04
N MET A 290 -9.15 4.70 -7.92
CA MET A 290 -8.36 5.93 -7.80
C MET A 290 -9.25 7.18 -7.90
N PRO A 291 -8.89 8.32 -7.25
CA PRO A 291 -9.71 9.52 -7.25
C PRO A 291 -10.14 10.03 -8.62
N ASN A 292 -9.33 9.82 -9.67
CA ASN A 292 -9.70 10.20 -11.02
C ASN A 292 -10.91 9.44 -11.59
N VAL A 293 -11.23 8.27 -11.03
CA VAL A 293 -12.47 7.55 -11.33
C VAL A 293 -13.64 8.20 -10.59
N LEU A 294 -13.46 8.57 -9.31
CA LEU A 294 -14.47 9.34 -8.58
C LEU A 294 -14.76 10.67 -9.29
N GLU A 295 -13.72 11.44 -9.64
CA GLU A 295 -13.80 12.69 -10.41
C GLU A 295 -14.61 12.51 -11.70
N ALA A 296 -14.30 11.47 -12.47
CA ALA A 296 -14.99 11.19 -13.74
C ALA A 296 -16.46 10.78 -13.55
N LEU A 297 -16.78 10.07 -12.48
CA LEU A 297 -18.13 9.56 -12.22
C LEU A 297 -19.05 10.60 -11.55
N THR A 298 -18.49 11.53 -10.76
CA THR A 298 -19.29 12.39 -9.88
C THR A 298 -18.99 13.88 -10.01
N GLY A 299 -17.85 14.25 -10.61
CA GLY A 299 -17.34 15.62 -10.65
C GLY A 299 -16.73 16.10 -9.33
N TYR A 300 -16.58 15.24 -8.31
CA TYR A 300 -15.86 15.58 -7.08
C TYR A 300 -14.37 15.78 -7.38
N GLU A 301 -13.79 16.92 -7.02
CA GLU A 301 -12.37 17.22 -7.26
C GLU A 301 -11.48 16.69 -6.12
N CYS A 302 -10.37 16.03 -6.46
CA CYS A 302 -9.40 15.55 -5.49
C CYS A 302 -8.14 16.43 -5.48
N ASP A 303 -7.85 17.02 -4.31
CA ASP A 303 -6.67 17.88 -4.12
C ASP A 303 -5.39 17.10 -3.72
N ILE A 304 -5.45 15.77 -3.67
CA ILE A 304 -4.28 14.95 -3.32
C ILE A 304 -3.46 14.64 -4.57
N ASP A 305 -2.19 15.00 -4.52
CA ASP A 305 -1.21 14.60 -5.52
C ASP A 305 -0.75 13.14 -5.33
N PHE A 306 -0.54 12.47 -6.45
CA PHE A 306 -0.08 11.09 -6.50
C PHE A 306 1.19 10.98 -7.32
N GLN A 307 2.08 10.11 -6.87
CA GLN A 307 3.26 9.70 -7.62
C GLN A 307 3.01 8.37 -8.31
N GLY A 308 3.57 8.23 -9.51
CA GLY A 308 3.57 6.98 -10.24
C GLY A 308 4.65 6.02 -9.73
N ALA A 309 4.47 4.74 -10.03
CA ALA A 309 5.49 3.73 -9.82
C ALA A 309 5.74 2.95 -11.12
N VAL A 310 7.02 2.64 -11.33
CA VAL A 310 7.48 1.67 -12.33
C VAL A 310 8.19 0.58 -11.55
N CYS A 311 7.76 -0.66 -11.74
CA CYS A 311 8.30 -1.80 -11.02
C CYS A 311 8.50 -2.97 -11.99
N ALA A 312 9.63 -3.66 -11.89
CA ALA A 312 9.91 -4.85 -12.66
C ALA A 312 10.09 -6.04 -11.74
N VAL A 313 9.58 -7.21 -12.14
CA VAL A 313 9.92 -8.50 -11.55
C VAL A 313 10.91 -9.19 -12.48
N VAL A 314 12.16 -9.29 -12.03
CA VAL A 314 13.24 -10.00 -12.71
C VAL A 314 13.32 -11.41 -12.14
N THR A 315 13.11 -12.41 -13.00
CA THR A 315 13.25 -13.82 -12.66
C THR A 315 14.65 -14.30 -13.03
N MET A 316 15.36 -14.89 -12.08
CA MET A 316 16.76 -15.30 -12.22
C MET A 316 16.98 -16.74 -11.78
N ASP A 317 18.04 -17.38 -12.29
CA ASP A 317 18.43 -18.75 -11.89
C ASP A 317 19.38 -18.79 -10.68
N ARG A 318 19.83 -17.62 -10.20
CA ARG A 318 20.72 -17.48 -9.04
C ARG A 318 20.43 -16.20 -8.26
N GLN A 319 20.80 -16.24 -6.98
CA GLN A 319 20.74 -15.12 -6.05
C GLN A 319 21.68 -13.98 -6.48
N LEU A 320 21.24 -12.73 -6.33
CA LEU A 320 22.08 -11.54 -6.55
C LEU A 320 22.55 -10.90 -5.25
N LEU A 321 21.63 -10.73 -4.31
CA LEU A 321 21.79 -10.00 -3.04
C LEU A 321 21.69 -10.97 -1.86
N ASP A 322 22.34 -10.66 -0.75
CA ASP A 322 22.15 -11.39 0.53
C ASP A 322 21.06 -10.77 1.43
N THR A 323 20.35 -9.76 0.93
CA THR A 323 19.35 -8.96 1.65
C THR A 323 18.01 -9.00 0.94
N TYR A 324 16.92 -8.89 1.70
CA TYR A 324 15.58 -8.79 1.11
C TYR A 324 15.39 -7.43 0.46
N TRP A 325 15.70 -6.34 1.19
CA TRP A 325 15.51 -4.98 0.70
C TRP A 325 16.83 -4.23 0.67
N LEU A 326 17.14 -3.60 -0.46
CA LEU A 326 18.29 -2.74 -0.66
C LEU A 326 17.85 -1.39 -1.20
N ASN A 327 18.03 -0.33 -0.41
CA ASN A 327 17.85 1.02 -0.92
C ASN A 327 19.17 1.50 -1.54
N ILE A 328 19.06 2.23 -2.65
CA ILE A 328 20.20 2.72 -3.41
C ILE A 328 20.36 4.22 -3.14
N ALA A 329 21.48 4.61 -2.52
CA ALA A 329 21.80 6.00 -2.20
C ALA A 329 22.82 6.62 -3.17
N GLU A 330 22.87 6.09 -4.38
CA GLU A 330 23.77 6.50 -5.46
C GLU A 330 22.98 6.76 -6.74
N GLU A 331 23.61 7.40 -7.72
CA GLU A 331 23.02 7.58 -9.05
C GLU A 331 22.77 6.21 -9.70
N ALA A 332 21.50 5.81 -9.77
CA ALA A 332 21.05 4.59 -10.42
C ALA A 332 19.73 4.85 -11.18
N PRO A 333 19.41 4.06 -12.21
CA PRO A 333 18.17 4.23 -12.97
C PRO A 333 16.91 3.75 -12.22
N PHE A 334 17.05 3.33 -10.96
CA PHE A 334 16.01 2.84 -10.04
C PHE A 334 16.35 3.24 -8.60
N GLY A 335 15.35 3.26 -7.71
CA GLY A 335 15.54 3.68 -6.31
C GLY A 335 15.79 2.53 -5.32
N ALA A 336 15.29 1.33 -5.62
CA ALA A 336 15.44 0.18 -4.74
C ALA A 336 15.49 -1.15 -5.50
N LEU A 337 16.18 -2.10 -4.90
CA LEU A 337 16.21 -3.50 -5.29
C LEU A 337 15.65 -4.35 -4.14
N ILE A 338 14.63 -5.17 -4.43
CA ILE A 338 14.00 -6.02 -3.43
C ILE A 338 14.07 -7.47 -3.92
N GLU A 339 15.05 -8.23 -3.42
CA GLU A 339 15.15 -9.64 -3.75
C GLU A 339 14.20 -10.44 -2.86
N HIS A 340 12.96 -10.57 -3.36
CA HIS A 340 11.85 -11.26 -2.71
C HIS A 340 12.25 -12.65 -2.21
N THR A 341 13.10 -13.34 -2.97
CA THR A 341 13.53 -14.70 -2.63
C THR A 341 14.51 -14.82 -1.47
N ASN A 342 14.94 -13.69 -0.90
CA ASN A 342 15.64 -13.64 0.40
C ASN A 342 14.69 -13.50 1.59
N PHE A 343 13.41 -13.20 1.33
CA PHE A 343 12.35 -13.14 2.33
C PHE A 343 11.45 -14.38 2.27
N VAL A 344 11.08 -14.82 1.06
CA VAL A 344 10.32 -16.05 0.80
C VAL A 344 11.20 -17.02 0.01
N PRO A 345 11.48 -18.26 0.48
CA PRO A 345 12.48 -19.12 -0.15
C PRO A 345 12.19 -19.42 -1.64
N PRO A 346 13.23 -19.56 -2.49
CA PRO A 346 13.07 -19.82 -3.93
C PRO A 346 12.35 -21.14 -4.24
N ASP A 347 12.33 -22.12 -3.31
CA ASP A 347 11.55 -23.35 -3.45
C ASP A 347 10.05 -23.07 -3.69
N ARG A 348 9.53 -21.95 -3.18
CA ARG A 348 8.16 -21.46 -3.41
C ARG A 348 7.91 -21.06 -4.87
N TYR A 349 8.97 -20.73 -5.61
CA TYR A 349 8.94 -20.21 -6.98
C TYR A 349 9.66 -21.13 -7.96
N GLY A 350 9.61 -22.45 -7.71
CA GLY A 350 10.23 -23.46 -8.57
C GLY A 350 11.77 -23.43 -8.57
N GLY A 351 12.38 -22.91 -7.51
CA GLY A 351 13.82 -22.74 -7.38
C GLY A 351 14.37 -21.47 -8.04
N GLN A 352 13.52 -20.61 -8.59
CA GLN A 352 13.93 -19.34 -9.19
C GLN A 352 14.10 -18.25 -8.13
N HIS A 353 14.99 -17.30 -8.42
CA HIS A 353 15.20 -16.10 -7.63
C HIS A 353 14.42 -14.94 -8.23
N LEU A 354 13.69 -14.18 -7.40
CA LEU A 354 12.82 -13.09 -7.84
C LEU A 354 13.32 -11.77 -7.26
N LEU A 355 13.64 -10.83 -8.14
CA LEU A 355 14.14 -9.51 -7.82
C LEU A 355 13.19 -8.44 -8.34
N TYR A 356 12.61 -7.65 -7.44
CA TYR A 356 11.96 -6.42 -7.82
C TYR A 356 12.98 -5.31 -8.06
N VAL A 357 12.80 -4.58 -9.15
CA VAL A 357 13.48 -3.31 -9.41
C VAL A 357 12.42 -2.22 -9.35
N ALA A 358 12.54 -1.29 -8.42
CA ALA A 358 11.48 -0.33 -8.13
C ALA A 358 11.94 1.11 -8.28
N SER A 359 11.07 1.93 -8.87
CA SER A 359 11.26 3.36 -8.99
C SER A 359 9.93 4.11 -8.89
N TYR A 360 9.93 5.24 -8.18
CA TYR A 360 8.84 6.20 -8.23
C TYR A 360 9.11 7.25 -9.32
N VAL A 361 8.03 7.79 -9.90
CA VAL A 361 8.06 8.85 -10.91
C VAL A 361 7.07 9.95 -10.51
N GLN A 362 7.50 11.21 -10.58
CA GLN A 362 6.68 12.37 -10.17
C GLN A 362 5.95 13.02 -11.36
N SER A 363 6.32 12.65 -12.59
CA SER A 363 5.72 13.19 -13.82
C SER A 363 5.68 12.11 -14.90
N SER A 364 4.67 12.18 -15.76
CA SER A 364 4.60 11.38 -16.98
C SER A 364 5.71 11.73 -17.97
N ASP A 365 6.38 12.87 -17.84
CA ASP A 365 7.55 13.23 -18.66
C ASP A 365 8.84 12.51 -18.23
N ASP A 366 8.83 11.78 -17.11
CA ASP A 366 9.97 10.99 -16.65
C ASP A 366 10.35 9.92 -17.69
N TRP A 367 11.65 9.77 -17.96
CA TRP A 367 12.12 8.81 -18.95
C TRP A 367 11.73 7.36 -18.62
N ARG A 368 11.63 7.01 -17.32
CA ARG A 368 11.21 5.67 -16.86
C ARG A 368 9.74 5.42 -17.19
N TRP A 369 8.93 6.48 -17.22
CA TRP A 369 7.53 6.42 -17.61
C TRP A 369 7.38 6.31 -19.13
N GLN A 370 8.14 7.10 -19.89
CA GLN A 370 8.05 7.18 -21.35
C GLN A 370 8.75 6.03 -22.09
N ALA A 371 9.75 5.39 -21.48
CA ALA A 371 10.48 4.29 -22.11
C ALA A 371 9.58 3.06 -22.32
N ASP A 372 9.73 2.43 -23.48
CA ASP A 372 9.19 1.09 -23.70
C ASP A 372 9.88 0.04 -22.81
N ASP A 373 9.25 -1.12 -22.69
CA ASP A 373 9.71 -2.18 -21.78
C ASP A 373 11.12 -2.67 -22.11
N ALA A 374 11.46 -2.80 -23.40
CA ALA A 374 12.76 -3.27 -23.83
C ALA A 374 13.88 -2.27 -23.46
N THR A 375 13.65 -0.98 -23.68
CA THR A 375 14.61 0.08 -23.33
C THR A 375 14.77 0.18 -21.82
N LEU A 376 13.67 0.08 -21.07
CA LEU A 376 13.71 0.16 -19.61
C LEU A 376 14.44 -1.05 -19.01
N GLU A 377 14.11 -2.26 -19.49
CA GLU A 377 14.80 -3.49 -19.13
C GLU A 377 16.31 -3.36 -19.38
N GLU A 378 16.71 -2.93 -20.57
CA GLU A 378 18.12 -2.78 -20.91
C GLU A 378 18.84 -1.85 -19.94
N ARG A 379 18.29 -0.66 -19.68
CA ARG A 379 18.89 0.33 -18.77
C ARG A 379 18.93 -0.14 -17.32
N TRP A 380 17.90 -0.84 -16.86
CA TRP A 380 17.85 -1.34 -15.49
C TRP A 380 18.83 -2.49 -15.27
N LEU A 381 18.95 -3.42 -16.22
CA LEU A 381 19.94 -4.49 -16.13
C LEU A 381 21.39 -3.95 -16.24
N ASP A 382 21.63 -2.90 -17.03
CA ASP A 382 22.93 -2.20 -17.05
C ASP A 382 23.23 -1.55 -15.71
N GLY A 383 22.28 -0.80 -15.14
CA GLY A 383 22.44 -0.21 -13.80
C GLY A 383 22.74 -1.25 -12.72
N ILE A 384 22.08 -2.42 -12.77
CA ILE A 384 22.39 -3.53 -11.87
C ILE A 384 23.81 -4.05 -12.10
N ALA A 385 24.25 -4.21 -13.36
CA ALA A 385 25.60 -4.68 -13.68
C ALA A 385 26.70 -3.70 -13.21
N GLU A 386 26.42 -2.39 -13.24
CA GLU A 386 27.33 -1.36 -12.74
C GLU A 386 27.49 -1.42 -11.23
N LEU A 387 26.39 -1.63 -10.49
CA LEU A 387 26.41 -1.74 -9.02
C LEU A 387 26.96 -3.10 -8.54
N PHE A 388 26.70 -4.18 -9.28
CA PHE A 388 27.05 -5.54 -8.88
C PHE A 388 27.89 -6.21 -9.97
N PRO A 389 29.23 -6.17 -9.87
CA PRO A 389 30.11 -6.83 -10.84
C PRO A 389 29.93 -8.36 -10.95
N SER A 390 29.29 -8.99 -9.95
CA SER A 390 28.93 -10.41 -9.99
C SER A 390 27.66 -10.68 -10.79
N PHE A 391 26.87 -9.67 -11.16
CA PHE A 391 25.69 -9.82 -11.97
C PHE A 391 26.05 -10.15 -13.43
N SER A 392 25.27 -11.04 -14.06
CA SER A 392 25.39 -11.35 -15.49
C SER A 392 24.00 -11.59 -16.04
N ARG A 393 23.69 -10.97 -17.18
CA ARG A 393 22.40 -11.06 -17.86
C ARG A 393 22.04 -12.48 -18.30
N GLU A 394 23.03 -13.38 -18.43
CA GLU A 394 22.79 -14.78 -18.78
C GLU A 394 21.94 -15.53 -17.75
N HIS A 395 21.91 -15.03 -16.51
CA HIS A 395 21.14 -15.59 -15.41
C HIS A 395 19.72 -15.03 -15.32
N VAL A 396 19.35 -14.07 -16.16
CA VAL A 396 18.00 -13.51 -16.23
C VAL A 396 17.16 -14.35 -17.17
N ALA A 397 16.12 -14.97 -16.63
CA ALA A 397 15.17 -15.79 -17.39
C ALA A 397 14.07 -14.91 -18.03
N SER A 398 13.57 -13.91 -17.30
CA SER A 398 12.56 -12.99 -17.79
C SER A 398 12.49 -11.71 -16.95
N VAL A 399 12.05 -10.63 -17.58
CA VAL A 399 11.71 -9.37 -16.91
C VAL A 399 10.26 -9.03 -17.24
N ARG A 400 9.46 -8.74 -16.22
CA ARG A 400 8.07 -8.28 -16.38
C ARG A 400 7.89 -6.92 -15.73
N ILE A 401 7.45 -5.93 -16.50
CA ILE A 401 7.38 -4.53 -16.07
C ILE A 401 5.92 -4.13 -15.86
N SER A 402 5.65 -3.48 -14.74
CA SER A 402 4.38 -2.85 -14.41
C SER A 402 4.55 -1.36 -14.17
N ARG A 403 3.57 -0.58 -14.65
CA ARG A 403 3.48 0.86 -14.43
C ARG A 403 2.13 1.18 -13.83
N ASN A 404 2.11 2.04 -12.81
CA ASN A 404 0.89 2.64 -12.30
C ASN A 404 1.10 4.15 -12.16
N PRO A 405 0.25 4.99 -12.78
CA PRO A 405 0.44 6.44 -12.80
C PRO A 405 0.19 7.09 -11.44
N ARG A 406 -0.50 6.39 -10.53
CA ARG A 406 -0.89 6.88 -9.21
C ARG A 406 -0.77 5.73 -8.19
N ALA A 407 0.47 5.36 -7.88
CA ALA A 407 0.78 4.22 -7.02
C ALA A 407 0.83 4.58 -5.53
N ALA A 408 1.06 5.86 -5.21
CA ALA A 408 1.10 6.34 -3.83
C ALA A 408 0.70 7.82 -3.75
N PRO A 409 0.07 8.28 -2.66
CA PRO A 409 -0.06 9.69 -2.39
C PRO A 409 1.30 10.32 -2.12
N VAL A 410 1.42 11.62 -2.38
CA VAL A 410 2.44 12.47 -1.79
C VAL A 410 1.86 13.00 -0.48
N TYR A 411 2.41 12.57 0.66
CA TYR A 411 1.93 12.97 1.98
C TYR A 411 2.46 14.36 2.34
N GLU A 412 1.84 15.37 1.76
CA GLU A 412 2.19 16.77 1.96
C GLU A 412 1.77 17.28 3.34
N ARG A 413 2.16 18.52 3.65
CA ARG A 413 1.68 19.24 4.82
C ARG A 413 0.19 19.59 4.66
N GLY A 414 -0.60 19.47 5.73
CA GLY A 414 -2.05 19.63 5.67
C GLY A 414 -2.79 18.48 4.97
N TYR A 415 -2.16 17.31 4.78
CA TYR A 415 -2.76 16.18 4.05
C TYR A 415 -4.12 15.74 4.63
N LEU A 416 -4.34 15.83 5.95
CA LEU A 416 -5.63 15.43 6.54
C LEU A 416 -6.77 16.40 6.19
N GLU A 417 -6.47 17.61 5.71
CA GLU A 417 -7.49 18.53 5.21
C GLU A 417 -7.95 18.18 3.79
N THR A 418 -7.15 17.42 3.03
CA THR A 418 -7.40 17.06 1.62
C THR A 418 -7.90 15.63 1.43
N VAL A 419 -7.90 14.80 2.48
CA VAL A 419 -8.45 13.43 2.39
C VAL A 419 -9.92 13.44 1.98
N ILE A 420 -10.27 12.51 1.10
CA ILE A 420 -11.65 12.35 0.65
C ILE A 420 -12.45 11.69 1.79
N PRO A 421 -13.57 12.31 2.23
CA PRO A 421 -14.46 11.70 3.22
C PRO A 421 -15.05 10.38 2.71
N TYR A 422 -15.33 9.44 3.63
CA TYR A 422 -15.93 8.16 3.27
C TYR A 422 -17.34 8.28 2.71
N HIS A 423 -18.11 9.30 3.13
CA HIS A 423 -19.44 9.61 2.65
C HIS A 423 -19.46 11.00 2.01
N LEU A 424 -19.96 11.11 0.77
CA LEU A 424 -19.90 12.31 -0.07
C LEU A 424 -21.26 12.99 -0.28
N HIS A 425 -22.21 12.80 0.64
CA HIS A 425 -23.56 13.37 0.58
C HIS A 425 -23.59 14.86 0.25
N GLU A 426 -22.84 15.68 0.98
CA GLU A 426 -22.87 17.13 0.82
C GLU A 426 -22.29 17.58 -0.52
N ALA A 427 -21.26 16.89 -1.02
CA ALA A 427 -20.50 17.28 -2.20
C ALA A 427 -21.09 16.72 -3.50
N VAL A 428 -21.64 15.50 -3.46
CA VAL A 428 -22.08 14.75 -4.65
C VAL A 428 -23.57 14.42 -4.59
N GLY A 429 -24.00 13.79 -3.51
CA GLY A 429 -25.36 13.31 -3.32
C GLY A 429 -25.40 12.07 -2.43
N ASP A 430 -26.60 11.75 -1.97
CA ASP A 430 -26.89 10.61 -1.10
C ASP A 430 -26.54 9.28 -1.77
N GLY A 431 -26.00 8.35 -1.00
CA GLY A 431 -25.60 7.03 -1.49
C GLY A 431 -24.24 6.99 -2.20
N VAL A 432 -23.37 8.00 -2.07
CA VAL A 432 -22.01 8.00 -2.68
C VAL A 432 -20.92 7.91 -1.62
N TYR A 433 -20.14 6.85 -1.69
CA TYR A 433 -19.07 6.54 -0.73
C TYR A 433 -17.72 6.35 -1.42
N TYR A 434 -16.62 6.63 -0.71
CA TYR A 434 -15.26 6.51 -1.22
C TYR A 434 -14.35 5.69 -0.30
N ALA A 435 -13.84 4.56 -0.80
CA ALA A 435 -12.95 3.65 -0.08
C ALA A 435 -11.53 3.59 -0.68
N GLY A 436 -11.17 4.53 -1.55
CA GLY A 436 -9.91 4.51 -2.28
C GLY A 436 -8.70 5.06 -1.51
N MET A 437 -7.57 5.18 -2.21
CA MET A 437 -6.26 5.51 -1.63
C MET A 437 -6.18 6.93 -1.03
N ALA A 438 -7.09 7.83 -1.41
CA ALA A 438 -7.17 9.20 -0.88
C ALA A 438 -7.98 9.31 0.43
N SER A 439 -8.41 8.20 1.02
CA SER A 439 -9.19 8.18 2.25
C SER A 439 -8.30 8.25 3.51
N ARG A 440 -8.92 8.55 4.65
CA ARG A 440 -8.23 8.71 5.93
C ARG A 440 -7.47 7.45 6.38
N ALA A 441 -7.95 6.25 6.06
CA ALA A 441 -7.31 4.98 6.45
C ALA A 441 -5.92 4.76 5.81
N GLN A 442 -5.58 5.54 4.78
CA GLN A 442 -4.31 5.47 4.07
C GLN A 442 -3.31 6.52 4.54
N TYR A 443 -3.65 7.27 5.60
CA TYR A 443 -2.77 8.20 6.28
C TYR A 443 -2.16 7.58 7.54
N PRO A 444 -0.90 7.90 7.89
CA PRO A 444 0.07 8.69 7.12
C PRO A 444 0.89 7.84 6.15
N GLU A 445 0.53 6.57 5.96
CA GLU A 445 1.17 5.68 5.01
C GLU A 445 0.16 4.69 4.43
N ARG A 446 0.27 4.43 3.12
CA ARG A 446 -0.61 3.51 2.41
C ARG A 446 -0.26 2.06 2.71
N SER A 447 -1.29 1.22 2.77
CA SER A 447 -1.11 -0.23 2.84
C SER A 447 -2.36 -1.00 2.37
N LEU A 448 -2.22 -2.33 2.24
CA LEU A 448 -3.36 -3.20 1.97
C LEU A 448 -4.35 -3.22 3.15
N ASN A 449 -3.83 -3.18 4.39
CA ASN A 449 -4.65 -3.03 5.59
C ASN A 449 -5.47 -1.73 5.56
N GLY A 450 -4.85 -0.60 5.22
CA GLY A 450 -5.57 0.67 5.06
C GLY A 450 -6.67 0.59 4.00
N GLY A 451 -6.49 -0.23 2.95
CA GLY A 451 -7.51 -0.48 1.94
C GLY A 451 -8.71 -1.25 2.50
N ILE A 452 -8.45 -2.30 3.28
CA ILE A 452 -9.50 -3.08 3.96
C ILE A 452 -10.27 -2.19 4.94
N VAL A 453 -9.57 -1.40 5.77
CA VAL A 453 -10.18 -0.47 6.72
C VAL A 453 -11.08 0.54 5.99
N ALA A 454 -10.62 1.12 4.87
CA ALA A 454 -11.43 2.03 4.08
C ALA A 454 -12.70 1.36 3.53
N GLY A 455 -12.59 0.13 3.05
CA GLY A 455 -13.74 -0.64 2.56
C GLY A 455 -14.75 -0.95 3.67
N PHE A 456 -14.28 -1.36 4.84
CA PHE A 456 -15.11 -1.63 6.01
C PHE A 456 -15.80 -0.37 6.51
N GLU A 457 -15.09 0.76 6.60
CA GLU A 457 -15.67 2.02 7.05
C GLU A 457 -16.81 2.50 6.14
N CYS A 458 -16.68 2.35 4.81
CA CYS A 458 -17.79 2.63 3.90
C CYS A 458 -18.98 1.68 4.12
N ALA A 459 -18.71 0.38 4.26
CA ALA A 459 -19.75 -0.63 4.46
C ALA A 459 -20.52 -0.42 5.77
N ASP A 460 -19.80 -0.13 6.86
CA ASP A 460 -20.37 0.10 8.18
C ASP A 460 -21.22 1.38 8.19
N ARG A 461 -20.78 2.46 7.54
CA ARG A 461 -21.58 3.70 7.38
C ARG A 461 -22.87 3.48 6.59
N ILE A 462 -22.80 2.73 5.49
CA ILE A 462 -23.99 2.35 4.70
C ILE A 462 -24.98 1.57 5.59
N ALA A 463 -24.49 0.64 6.41
CA ALA A 463 -25.32 -0.15 7.32
C ALA A 463 -25.96 0.70 8.43
N ASP A 464 -25.25 1.72 8.93
CA ASP A 464 -25.75 2.64 9.95
C ASP A 464 -26.70 3.73 9.38
N GLY A 465 -26.81 3.83 8.05
CA GLY A 465 -27.59 4.85 7.36
C GLY A 465 -26.97 6.24 7.45
N GLU A 466 -25.64 6.31 7.53
CA GLU A 466 -24.84 7.53 7.63
C GLU A 466 -24.46 8.15 6.29
#